data_AF-A0A8T2Z402-F1
#
_entry.id   AF-A0A8T2Z402-F1
#
_cell.length_a   1.000
_cell.length_b   1.000
_cell.length_c   1.000
_cell.angle_alpha   90.00
_cell.angle_beta   90.00
_cell.angle_gamma   90.00
#
_symmetry.space_group_name_H-M   'P 1'
#
loop_
_entity.id
_entity.type
_entity.pdbx_description
1 polymer ?
#
loop_
_entity_poly.entity_id
_entity_poly.type
_entity_poly.pdbx_seq_one_letter_code
_entity_poly.pdbx_strand_id
1 'polypeptide(L)'
;MKRCELCDSLAQTHCESDQAILCSACDAYVHSANFLAAKHSRTLLCHVCQSHTPWIGTGPMLGATLSVCNSCINNSSCTDGKGIENDQIANDDDEIIANMMKTMMAVKTAMKTMKKIK
;
A
#
# COMPACT_ATOMS: atom_id res chain seq x y z
N MET A 1 -8.26 -3.42 -19.61
CA MET A 1 -7.28 -3.80 -18.57
C MET A 1 -6.52 -5.04 -19.01
N LYS A 2 -5.20 -5.11 -18.79
CA LYS A 2 -4.32 -6.26 -19.07
C LYS A 2 -4.66 -7.44 -18.14
N ARG A 3 -4.65 -8.65 -18.70
CA ARG A 3 -4.93 -9.91 -18.01
C ARG A 3 -3.64 -10.69 -17.79
N CYS A 4 -3.63 -11.48 -16.73
CA CYS A 4 -2.52 -12.37 -16.41
C CYS A 4 -2.43 -13.47 -17.47
N GLU A 5 -1.23 -13.67 -18.02
CA GLU A 5 -1.01 -14.65 -19.09
C GLU A 5 -1.15 -16.12 -18.65
N LEU A 6 -1.17 -16.39 -17.34
CA LEU A 6 -1.29 -17.76 -16.80
C LEU A 6 -2.71 -18.11 -16.33
N CYS A 7 -3.50 -17.14 -15.88
CA CYS A 7 -4.79 -17.41 -15.23
C CYS A 7 -5.91 -16.41 -15.55
N ASP A 8 -5.69 -15.49 -16.49
CA ASP A 8 -6.65 -14.50 -16.99
C ASP A 8 -7.22 -13.49 -15.97
N SER A 9 -6.76 -13.54 -14.72
CA SER A 9 -7.08 -12.55 -13.68
C SER A 9 -6.41 -11.19 -13.96
N LEU A 10 -6.72 -10.16 -13.16
CA LEU A 10 -6.16 -8.83 -13.37
C LEU A 10 -4.64 -8.82 -13.15
N ALA A 11 -3.89 -8.37 -14.16
CA ALA A 11 -2.44 -8.34 -14.09
C ALA A 11 -1.93 -7.10 -13.32
N GLN A 12 -0.85 -7.28 -12.57
CA GLN A 12 -0.27 -6.29 -11.66
C GLN A 12 1.23 -6.08 -11.88
N THR A 13 1.96 -7.09 -12.36
CA THR A 13 3.40 -7.01 -12.62
C THR A 13 3.72 -7.35 -14.07
N HIS A 14 4.78 -6.74 -14.58
CA HIS A 14 5.43 -7.15 -15.83
C HIS A 14 6.85 -7.61 -15.51
N CYS A 15 7.19 -8.83 -15.91
CA CYS A 15 8.53 -9.38 -15.79
C CYS A 15 9.29 -9.15 -17.10
N GLU A 16 10.39 -8.40 -17.04
CA GLU A 16 11.16 -8.03 -18.24
C GLU A 16 11.88 -9.23 -18.86
N SER A 17 12.38 -10.15 -18.03
CA SER A 17 13.12 -11.34 -18.49
C SER A 17 12.22 -12.32 -19.25
N ASP A 18 11.01 -12.55 -18.75
CA ASP A 18 10.04 -13.48 -19.33
C ASP A 18 9.11 -12.81 -20.36
N GLN A 19 9.16 -11.48 -20.49
CA GLN A 19 8.24 -10.66 -21.31
C GLN A 19 6.76 -10.94 -21.00
N ALA A 20 6.47 -11.20 -19.73
CA ALA A 20 5.16 -11.70 -19.29
C ALA A 20 4.50 -10.73 -18.32
N ILE A 21 3.18 -10.60 -18.41
CA ILE A 21 2.35 -9.82 -17.48
C ILE A 21 1.56 -10.75 -16.58
N LEU A 22 1.78 -10.65 -15.27
CA LEU A 22 1.30 -11.59 -14.27
C LEU A 22 0.42 -10.90 -13.21
N CYS A 23 -0.53 -11.64 -12.65
CA CYS A 23 -1.17 -11.25 -11.40
C CYS A 23 -0.21 -11.52 -10.22
N SER A 24 -0.46 -10.93 -9.05
CA SER A 24 0.42 -11.09 -7.87
C SER A 24 0.63 -12.56 -7.47
N ALA A 25 -0.39 -13.41 -7.57
CA ALA A 25 -0.26 -14.83 -7.21
C ALA A 25 0.63 -15.60 -8.20
N CYS A 26 0.44 -15.38 -9.50
CA CYS A 26 1.25 -15.99 -10.55
C CYS A 26 2.69 -15.47 -10.54
N ASP A 27 2.90 -14.18 -10.24
CA ASP A 27 4.23 -13.59 -10.04
C ASP A 27 5.00 -14.33 -8.96
N ALA A 28 4.39 -14.49 -7.78
CA ALA A 28 4.99 -15.20 -6.65
C ALA A 28 5.27 -16.66 -7.00
N TYR A 29 4.34 -17.35 -7.67
CA TYR A 29 4.54 -18.74 -8.10
C TYR A 29 5.76 -18.90 -9.02
N VAL A 30 5.89 -18.05 -10.05
CA VAL A 30 7.01 -18.09 -11.00
C VAL A 30 8.33 -17.71 -10.33
N HIS A 31 8.36 -16.61 -9.58
CA HIS A 31 9.62 -16.04 -9.07
C HIS A 31 10.08 -16.68 -7.76
N SER A 32 9.24 -17.46 -7.08
CA SER A 32 9.62 -18.29 -5.94
C SER A 32 10.19 -19.66 -6.35
N ALA A 33 10.03 -20.08 -7.60
CA ALA A 33 10.40 -21.42 -8.06
C ALA A 33 11.89 -21.74 -7.90
N ASN A 34 12.77 -20.75 -8.13
CA ASN A 34 14.21 -20.88 -7.92
C ASN A 34 14.90 -19.50 -7.84
N PHE A 35 16.18 -19.49 -7.48
CA PHE A 35 16.96 -18.26 -7.31
C PHE A 35 17.27 -17.53 -8.62
N LEU A 36 17.17 -18.18 -9.79
CA LEU A 36 17.37 -17.54 -11.09
C LEU A 36 16.13 -16.71 -11.44
N ALA A 37 14.94 -17.30 -11.32
CA ALA A 37 13.67 -16.61 -11.50
C ALA A 37 13.53 -15.45 -10.51
N ALA A 38 13.90 -15.65 -9.24
CA ALA A 38 13.89 -14.57 -8.24
C ALA A 38 14.72 -13.34 -8.63
N LYS A 39 15.74 -13.48 -9.49
CA LYS A 39 16.56 -12.35 -9.97
C LYS A 39 15.92 -11.56 -11.11
N HIS A 40 14.82 -12.03 -11.69
CA HIS A 40 14.15 -11.30 -12.78
C HIS A 40 13.69 -9.93 -12.30
N SER A 41 13.98 -8.92 -13.12
CA SER A 41 13.50 -7.55 -12.97
C SER A 41 12.01 -7.52 -13.26
N ARG A 42 11.22 -7.04 -12.29
CA ARG A 42 9.78 -6.83 -12.44
C ARG A 42 9.44 -5.38 -12.21
N THR A 43 8.50 -4.89 -13.01
CA THR A 43 7.87 -3.58 -12.82
C THR A 43 6.43 -3.74 -12.38
N LEU A 44 5.97 -2.88 -11.47
CA LEU A 44 4.55 -2.83 -11.15
C LEU A 44 3.79 -2.03 -12.21
N LEU A 45 2.59 -2.48 -12.53
CA LEU A 45 1.63 -1.76 -13.34
C LEU A 45 0.79 -0.83 -12.47
N CYS A 46 0.48 0.34 -13.00
CA CYS A 46 -0.43 1.28 -12.36
C CYS A 46 -1.77 0.60 -12.08
N HIS A 47 -2.24 0.65 -10.84
CA HIS A 47 -3.50 0.03 -10.46
C HIS A 47 -4.71 0.63 -11.20
N VAL A 48 -4.61 1.88 -11.64
CA VAL A 48 -5.70 2.61 -12.32
C VAL A 48 -5.69 2.37 -13.83
N CYS A 49 -4.57 2.64 -14.51
CA CYS A 49 -4.49 2.61 -15.98
C CYS A 49 -3.60 1.49 -16.55
N GLN A 50 -2.91 0.74 -15.69
CA GLN A 50 -1.97 -0.34 -16.05
C GLN A 50 -0.82 0.06 -16.98
N SER A 51 -0.44 1.35 -16.96
CA SER A 51 0.86 1.79 -17.45
C SER A 51 1.98 1.23 -16.57
N HIS A 52 3.17 1.02 -17.11
CA HIS A 52 4.33 0.71 -16.27
C HIS A 52 4.61 1.86 -15.30
N THR A 53 4.98 1.51 -14.08
CA THR A 53 5.43 2.48 -13.08
C THR A 53 6.94 2.41 -12.91
N PRO A 54 7.59 3.47 -12.39
CA PRO A 54 9.04 3.46 -12.14
C PRO A 54 9.49 2.47 -11.06
N TRP A 55 8.55 1.79 -10.39
CA TRP A 55 8.87 0.81 -9.36
C TRP A 55 9.46 -0.43 -10.01
N ILE A 56 10.66 -0.84 -9.57
CA ILE A 56 11.35 -2.05 -10.00
C ILE A 56 11.65 -2.89 -8.77
N GLY A 57 11.36 -4.19 -8.84
CA GLY A 57 11.58 -5.15 -7.78
C GLY A 57 12.25 -6.43 -8.27
N THR A 58 13.05 -7.03 -7.39
CA THR A 58 13.61 -8.38 -7.53
C THR A 58 13.34 -9.19 -6.24
N GLY A 59 13.61 -10.49 -6.25
CA GLY A 59 13.38 -11.42 -5.14
C GLY A 59 12.21 -12.38 -5.34
N PRO A 60 12.02 -13.37 -4.45
CA PRO A 60 10.95 -14.36 -4.61
C PRO A 60 9.54 -13.80 -4.38
N MET A 61 9.43 -12.64 -3.71
CA MET A 61 8.17 -11.98 -3.43
C MET A 61 8.34 -10.46 -3.37
N LEU A 62 7.36 -9.74 -3.92
CA LEU A 62 7.34 -8.26 -3.95
C LEU A 62 6.51 -7.62 -2.82
N GLY A 63 5.94 -8.45 -1.92
CA GLY A 63 5.01 -8.01 -0.88
C GLY A 63 3.67 -7.51 -1.43
N ALA A 64 2.76 -7.14 -0.52
CA ALA A 64 1.47 -6.55 -0.88
C ALA A 64 1.65 -5.08 -1.29
N THR A 65 2.21 -4.87 -2.48
CA THR A 65 2.54 -3.54 -3.02
C THR A 65 1.63 -3.21 -4.21
N LEU A 66 1.08 -1.99 -4.21
CA LEU A 66 0.38 -1.40 -5.36
C LEU A 66 1.11 -0.12 -5.76
N SER A 67 1.10 0.19 -7.05
CA SER A 67 1.64 1.45 -7.57
C SER A 67 0.61 2.22 -8.38
N VAL A 68 0.77 3.53 -8.41
CA VAL A 68 -0.05 4.46 -9.20
C VAL A 68 0.91 5.36 -9.98
N CYS A 69 0.65 5.58 -11.27
CA CYS A 69 1.52 6.43 -12.10
C CYS A 69 1.29 7.92 -11.85
N ASN A 70 2.26 8.75 -12.22
CA ASN A 70 2.20 10.21 -12.03
C ASN A 70 1.03 10.86 -12.79
N SER A 71 0.54 10.24 -13.86
CA SER A 71 -0.66 10.73 -14.53
C SER A 71 -1.92 10.42 -13.72
N CYS A 72 -2.03 9.24 -13.11
CA CYS A 72 -3.21 8.88 -12.31
C CYS A 72 -3.24 9.56 -10.94
N ILE A 73 -2.09 9.87 -10.34
CA ILE A 73 -2.06 10.70 -9.13
C ILE A 73 -2.52 12.13 -9.43
N ASN A 74 -2.09 12.73 -10.55
CA ASN A 74 -2.43 14.11 -10.91
C ASN A 74 -3.83 14.24 -11.56
N ASN A 75 -4.31 13.18 -12.22
CA ASN A 75 -5.66 13.10 -12.78
C ASN A 75 -6.68 12.60 -11.76
N SER A 76 -6.30 12.52 -10.49
CA SER A 76 -7.24 12.40 -9.38
C SER A 76 -7.93 13.76 -9.21
N SER A 77 -8.80 14.12 -10.15
CA SER A 77 -9.88 15.06 -9.82
C SER A 77 -10.71 14.37 -8.75
N CYS A 78 -10.58 14.82 -7.50
CA CYS A 78 -11.56 14.53 -6.49
C CYS A 78 -12.90 15.11 -6.96
N THR A 79 -13.79 14.28 -7.50
CA THR A 79 -15.22 14.56 -7.41
C THR A 79 -15.74 13.89 -6.17
N ASP A 80 -15.44 14.48 -5.02
CA ASP A 80 -16.27 14.36 -3.83
C ASP A 80 -16.23 15.70 -3.10
N GLY A 81 -17.28 16.48 -3.36
CA GLY A 81 -17.42 17.84 -2.86
C GLY A 81 -18.59 18.56 -3.53
N LYS A 82 -19.80 17.98 -3.49
CA LYS A 82 -20.99 18.84 -3.46
C LYS A 82 -20.78 19.78 -2.27
N GLY A 83 -20.71 21.08 -2.54
CA GLY A 83 -20.76 22.08 -1.49
C GLY A 83 -21.98 21.84 -0.62
N ILE A 84 -21.75 21.60 0.67
CA ILE A 84 -22.71 21.89 1.71
C ILE A 84 -22.14 23.11 2.42
N GLU A 85 -22.87 24.20 2.29
CA GLU A 85 -22.62 25.48 2.95
C GLU A 85 -22.84 25.31 4.46
N ASN A 86 -21.91 25.87 5.24
CA ASN A 86 -22.01 26.24 6.67
C ASN A 86 -22.67 25.26 7.65
N ASP A 87 -21.85 24.69 8.54
CA ASP A 87 -22.20 24.58 9.96
C ASP A 87 -20.94 24.78 10.82
N GLN A 88 -21.08 25.59 11.87
CA GLN A 88 -20.03 25.98 12.80
C GLN A 88 -19.48 24.77 13.55
N ILE A 89 -18.19 24.44 13.37
CA ILE A 89 -17.49 23.52 14.28
C ILE A 89 -16.73 24.38 15.29
N ALA A 90 -17.30 24.49 16.49
CA ALA A 90 -16.64 25.07 17.64
C ALA A 90 -15.42 24.22 18.03
N ASN A 91 -14.35 24.90 18.43
CA ASN A 91 -13.05 24.34 18.76
C ASN A 91 -13.10 23.50 20.04
N ASP A 92 -13.02 22.17 19.93
CA ASP A 92 -12.91 21.23 21.08
C ASP A 92 -11.61 20.37 21.02
N ASP A 93 -10.56 20.84 20.35
CA ASP A 93 -9.30 20.09 20.20
C ASP A 93 -8.50 19.92 21.51
N ASP A 94 -8.69 20.82 22.49
CA ASP A 94 -7.95 20.78 23.76
C ASP A 94 -8.37 19.61 24.66
N GLU A 95 -9.64 19.18 24.61
CA GLU A 95 -10.13 18.09 25.46
C GLU A 95 -9.62 16.72 24.98
N ILE A 96 -9.55 16.52 23.65
CA ILE A 96 -9.03 15.28 23.06
C ILE A 96 -7.54 15.11 23.39
N ILE A 97 -6.76 16.18 23.25
CA ILE A 97 -5.33 16.18 23.57
C ILE A 97 -5.12 15.91 25.07
N ALA A 98 -5.90 16.56 25.95
CA ALA A 98 -5.82 16.34 27.39
C ALA A 98 -6.16 14.89 27.78
N ASN A 99 -7.16 14.29 27.13
CA ASN A 99 -7.56 12.90 27.39
C ASN A 99 -6.54 11.88 26.87
N MET A 100 -5.89 12.14 25.73
CA MET A 100 -4.75 11.34 25.26
C MET A 100 -3.57 11.41 26.24
N MET A 101 -3.23 12.61 26.73
CA MET A 101 -2.13 12.78 27.68
C MET A 101 -2.40 12.10 29.02
N LYS A 102 -3.63 12.21 29.56
CA LYS A 102 -4.04 11.49 30.79
C LYS A 102 -3.91 9.98 30.63
N THR A 103 -4.32 9.44 29.49
CA THR A 103 -4.22 8.01 29.19
C THR A 103 -2.77 7.55 29.12
N MET A 104 -1.90 8.31 28.46
CA MET A 104 -0.46 8.00 28.41
C MET A 104 0.20 8.04 29.78
N MET A 105 -0.18 8.97 30.66
CA MET A 105 0.35 9.03 32.03
C MET A 105 -0.11 7.85 32.90
N ALA A 106 -1.37 7.42 32.76
CA ALA A 106 -1.89 6.24 33.45
C ALA A 106 -1.15 4.96 33.04
N VAL A 107 -0.92 4.77 31.73
CA VAL A 107 -0.17 3.62 31.20
C VAL A 107 1.26 3.62 31.73
N LYS A 108 1.97 4.76 31.71
CA LYS A 108 3.33 4.87 32.27
C LYS A 108 3.36 4.51 33.76
N THR A 109 2.34 4.91 34.52
CA THR A 109 2.23 4.61 35.96
C THR A 109 1.99 3.12 36.20
N ALA A 110 1.10 2.50 35.43
CA ALA A 110 0.86 1.04 35.48
C ALA A 110 2.14 0.25 35.12
N MET A 111 2.87 0.67 34.09
CA MET A 111 4.14 0.03 33.71
C MET A 111 5.21 0.15 34.81
N LYS A 112 5.28 1.30 35.49
CA LYS A 112 6.22 1.54 36.58
C LYS A 112 5.88 0.73 37.83
N THR A 113 4.60 0.56 38.15
CA THR A 113 4.14 -0.26 39.29
C THR A 113 4.34 -1.75 39.02
N MET A 114 4.04 -2.24 37.81
CA MET A 114 4.36 -3.62 37.41
C MET A 114 5.85 -3.93 37.52
N LYS A 115 6.74 -2.97 37.24
CA LYS A 115 8.19 -3.13 37.39
C LYS A 115 8.68 -3.07 38.85
N LYS A 116 7.88 -2.57 39.80
CA LYS A 116 8.20 -2.54 41.24
C LYS A 116 7.72 -3.78 42.00
N ILE A 117 6.86 -4.60 41.37
CA ILE A 117 6.29 -5.83 41.96
C ILE A 117 7.12 -7.08 41.58
N LYS A 118 8.09 -6.93 40.67
CA LYS A 118 9.20 -7.88 40.44
C LYS A 118 10.43 -7.43 41.21
#